data_AF-A0A1D6P590-F1
#
_entry.id   AF-A0A1D6P590-F1
#
_cell.length_a   1.000
_cell.length_b   1.000
_cell.length_c   1.000
_cell.angle_alpha   90.00
_cell.angle_beta   90.00
_cell.angle_gamma   90.00
#
_symmetry.space_group_name_H-M   'P 1'
#
loop_
_entity.id
_entity.type
_entity.pdbx_description
1 polymer ?
#
loop_
_entity_poly.entity_id
_entity_poly.type
_entity_poly.pdbx_seq_one_letter_code
_entity_poly.pdbx_strand_id
1 'polypeptide(L)'
;MGNIAASGGVQVRRRPPAVDERLTRPRRLVRELPDLDAGRLRRLIRTGDLAPCFDPAEDASAGLTEECPICFFFYLSLNRSRCCGKGICTECFLQLMPSGASKVIQYPTLRLPI
;
A
#
# COMPACT_ATOMS: atom_id res chain seq x y z
N MET A 1 -20.93 -35.92 9.81
CA MET A 1 -19.61 -36.54 9.58
C MET A 1 -18.99 -35.92 8.34
N GLY A 2 -17.74 -35.46 8.41
CA GLY A 2 -17.03 -34.94 7.25
C GLY A 2 -15.86 -34.05 7.64
N ASN A 3 -14.76 -34.66 8.09
CA ASN A 3 -13.46 -34.01 8.24
C ASN A 3 -12.69 -34.18 6.93
N ILE A 4 -12.12 -33.11 6.37
CA ILE A 4 -11.15 -33.20 5.26
C ILE A 4 -9.98 -32.23 5.51
N ALA A 5 -8.81 -32.86 5.72
CA ALA A 5 -7.43 -32.48 5.46
C ALA A 5 -7.01 -30.99 5.50
N ALA A 6 -6.31 -30.64 6.58
CA ALA A 6 -5.36 -29.52 6.59
C ALA A 6 -4.24 -29.80 5.57
N SER A 7 -4.30 -29.14 4.42
CA SER A 7 -3.22 -29.15 3.43
C SER A 7 -2.03 -28.37 3.99
N GLY A 8 -1.04 -29.10 4.52
CA GLY A 8 0.27 -28.59 4.91
C GLY A 8 1.09 -28.21 3.67
N GLY A 9 0.73 -27.10 3.02
CA GLY A 9 1.52 -26.53 1.93
C GLY A 9 2.78 -25.85 2.50
N VAL A 10 3.95 -26.30 2.06
CA VAL A 10 5.21 -25.57 2.24
C VAL A 10 5.04 -24.21 1.56
N GLN A 11 4.88 -23.15 2.34
CA GLN A 11 4.87 -21.79 1.82
C GLN A 11 6.29 -21.47 1.36
N VAL A 12 6.60 -21.81 0.10
CA VAL A 12 7.76 -21.24 -0.59
C VAL A 12 7.58 -19.73 -0.49
N ARG A 13 8.41 -19.07 0.33
CA ARG A 13 8.42 -17.62 0.45
C ARG A 13 8.86 -17.07 -0.91
N ARG A 14 7.91 -16.91 -1.83
CA ARG A 14 8.15 -16.22 -3.10
C ARG A 14 8.69 -14.85 -2.73
N ARG A 15 9.94 -14.60 -3.10
CA ARG A 15 10.55 -13.28 -2.95
C ARG A 15 9.61 -12.30 -3.65
N PRO A 16 9.16 -11.23 -2.96
CA PRO A 16 8.33 -10.23 -3.59
C PRO A 16 9.01 -9.74 -4.88
N PRO A 17 8.25 -9.51 -5.97
CA PRO A 17 8.82 -8.94 -7.18
C PRO A 17 9.55 -7.64 -6.84
N ALA A 18 10.66 -7.38 -7.54
CA ALA A 18 11.43 -6.18 -7.31
C ALA A 18 10.58 -4.94 -7.67
N VAL A 19 10.25 -4.13 -6.67
CA VAL A 19 9.60 -2.83 -6.86
C VAL A 19 10.67 -1.82 -7.26
N ASP A 20 10.45 -1.12 -8.38
CA ASP A 20 11.31 -0.02 -8.82
C ASP A 20 11.45 1.02 -7.70
N GLU A 21 12.69 1.46 -7.47
CA GLU A 21 13.03 2.40 -6.41
C GLU A 21 12.23 3.70 -6.49
N ARG A 22 11.89 4.17 -7.70
CA ARG A 22 11.06 5.39 -7.87
C ARG A 22 9.65 5.24 -7.29
N LEU A 23 9.12 4.02 -7.27
CA LEU A 23 7.79 3.71 -6.74
C LEU A 23 7.81 3.48 -5.22
N THR A 24 8.98 3.56 -4.59
CA THR A 24 9.10 3.46 -3.11
C THR A 24 9.13 4.82 -2.42
N ARG A 25 9.02 5.91 -3.19
CA ARG A 25 9.10 7.28 -2.70
C ARG A 25 7.83 8.07 -3.07
N PRO A 26 7.25 8.83 -2.14
CA PRO A 26 6.17 9.76 -2.47
C PRO A 26 6.71 10.91 -3.33
N ARG A 27 5.90 11.38 -4.27
CA ARG A 27 6.19 12.43 -5.26
C ARG A 27 5.13 13.53 -5.26
N ARG A 28 3.91 13.24 -4.81
CA ARG A 28 2.75 14.14 -4.80
C ARG A 28 2.20 14.32 -3.39
N LEU A 29 3.02 14.91 -2.54
CA LEU A 29 2.60 15.35 -1.22
C LEU A 29 2.13 16.81 -1.32
N VAL A 30 0.94 17.10 -0.80
CA VAL A 30 0.41 18.47 -0.69
C VAL A 30 1.11 19.22 0.45
N ARG A 31 1.49 18.48 1.50
CA ARG A 31 2.27 18.99 2.64
C ARG A 31 3.59 18.26 2.77
N GLU A 32 4.61 18.94 3.26
CA GLU A 32 5.87 18.30 3.62
C GLU A 32 5.68 17.33 4.79
N LEU A 33 6.42 16.22 4.75
CA LEU A 33 6.41 15.18 5.79
C LEU A 33 7.82 15.00 6.35
N PRO A 34 8.37 15.97 7.11
CA PRO A 34 9.76 15.94 7.58
C PRO A 34 10.06 14.75 8.52
N ASP A 35 9.06 14.23 9.23
CA ASP A 35 9.19 13.07 10.12
C ASP A 35 8.96 11.72 9.44
N LEU A 36 8.79 11.69 8.11
CA LEU A 36 8.58 10.44 7.38
C LEU A 36 9.88 9.61 7.36
N ASP A 37 9.84 8.43 7.98
CA ASP A 37 10.90 7.45 7.85
C ASP A 37 10.85 6.78 6.46
N ALA A 38 11.59 7.35 5.52
CA ALA A 38 11.69 6.83 4.15
C ALA A 38 12.23 5.40 4.08
N GLY A 39 13.11 5.00 5.00
CA GLY A 39 13.66 3.65 5.06
C GLY A 39 12.59 2.62 5.44
N ARG A 40 11.77 2.96 6.44
CA ARG A 40 10.63 2.14 6.87
C ARG A 40 9.55 2.07 5.80
N LEU A 41 9.20 3.20 5.16
CA LEU A 41 8.25 3.23 4.05
C LEU A 41 8.70 2.30 2.91
N ARG A 42 9.95 2.44 2.46
CA ARG A 42 10.53 1.58 1.41
C ARG A 42 10.45 0.11 1.78
N ARG A 43 10.77 -0.24 3.04
CA ARG A 43 10.67 -1.62 3.53
C ARG A 43 9.26 -2.16 3.42
N LEU A 44 8.27 -1.42 3.91
CA LEU A 44 6.86 -1.83 3.89
C LEU A 44 6.32 -2.03 2.46
N ILE A 45 6.74 -1.19 1.53
CA ILE A 45 6.38 -1.35 0.11
C ILE A 45 7.00 -2.63 -0.46
N ARG A 46 8.29 -2.87 -0.20
CA ARG A 46 9.00 -4.06 -0.70
C ARG A 46 8.53 -5.37 -0.06
N THR A 47 8.02 -5.33 1.18
CA THR A 47 7.41 -6.50 1.83
C THR A 47 5.96 -6.72 1.44
N GLY A 48 5.34 -5.77 0.72
CA GLY A 48 3.93 -5.84 0.32
C GLY A 48 2.95 -5.43 1.41
N ASP A 49 3.42 -4.82 2.50
CA ASP A 49 2.57 -4.30 3.58
C ASP A 49 1.94 -2.93 3.23
N LEU A 50 2.50 -2.24 2.24
CA LEU A 50 1.95 -1.02 1.62
C LEU A 50 2.07 -1.10 0.10
N ALA A 51 1.11 -0.49 -0.61
CA ALA A 51 1.16 -0.36 -2.05
C ALA A 51 2.34 0.55 -2.45
N PRO A 52 2.99 0.28 -3.59
CA PRO A 52 3.90 1.25 -4.19
C PRO A 52 3.22 2.61 -4.45
N CYS A 53 4.02 3.67 -4.49
CA CYS A 53 3.59 5.02 -4.88
C CYS A 53 3.47 5.11 -6.41
N PHE A 54 2.50 4.35 -6.95
CA PHE A 54 2.21 4.30 -8.37
C PHE A 54 1.89 5.68 -8.95
N ASP A 55 2.25 5.86 -10.22
CA ASP A 55 1.70 6.96 -11.00
C ASP A 55 0.19 6.75 -11.18
N PRO A 56 -0.63 7.82 -11.06
CA PRO A 56 -2.06 7.75 -11.27
C PRO A 56 -2.39 7.66 -12.75
N ALA A 57 -3.63 7.30 -13.05
CA ALA A 57 -4.30 7.77 -14.25
C ALA A 57 -5.49 8.66 -13.90
N GLU A 58 -5.86 9.49 -14.86
CA GLU A 58 -7.05 10.35 -14.77
C GLU A 58 -8.33 9.57 -15.11
N ASP A 59 -8.22 8.45 -15.84
CA ASP A 59 -9.33 7.61 -16.24
C ASP A 59 -9.07 6.11 -15.96
N ALA A 60 -10.15 5.33 -15.92
CA ALA A 60 -10.11 3.89 -15.65
C ALA A 60 -9.63 3.04 -16.86
N SER A 61 -9.28 3.68 -17.99
CA SER A 61 -9.10 3.01 -19.28
C SER A 61 -7.86 2.10 -19.33
N ALA A 62 -6.87 2.31 -18.46
CA ALA A 62 -5.59 1.61 -18.46
C ALA A 62 -5.56 0.25 -17.72
N GLY A 63 -6.72 -0.41 -17.57
CA GLY A 63 -6.83 -1.62 -16.73
C GLY A 63 -6.64 -1.35 -15.23
N LEU A 64 -6.68 -0.07 -14.85
CA LEU A 64 -6.64 0.41 -13.47
C LEU A 64 -8.07 0.36 -12.94
N THR A 65 -8.27 -0.41 -11.88
CA THR A 65 -9.62 -0.77 -11.44
C THR A 65 -10.10 0.02 -10.23
N GLU A 66 -9.22 0.79 -9.57
CA GLU A 66 -9.53 1.37 -8.27
C GLU A 66 -9.16 2.85 -8.17
N GLU A 67 -10.15 3.65 -7.80
CA GLU A 67 -10.04 5.08 -7.55
C GLU A 67 -9.74 5.35 -6.06
N CYS A 68 -8.77 6.24 -5.79
CA CYS A 68 -8.52 6.69 -4.43
C CYS A 68 -9.54 7.78 -4.03
N PRO A 69 -10.33 7.60 -2.96
CA PRO A 69 -11.46 8.49 -2.62
C PRO A 69 -11.05 9.88 -2.11
N ILE A 70 -9.75 10.15 -1.99
CA ILE A 70 -9.21 11.43 -1.50
C ILE A 70 -8.70 12.30 -2.64
N CYS A 71 -8.03 11.69 -3.63
CA CYS A 71 -7.44 12.42 -4.75
C CYS A 71 -8.14 12.15 -6.09
N PHE A 72 -9.14 11.26 -6.11
CA PHE A 72 -9.98 10.97 -7.29
C PHE A 72 -9.22 10.50 -8.53
N PHE A 73 -8.03 9.92 -8.33
CA PHE A 73 -7.22 9.29 -9.38
C PHE A 73 -7.30 7.78 -9.31
N PHE A 74 -7.09 7.12 -10.45
CA PHE A 74 -7.04 5.65 -10.59
C PHE A 74 -5.62 5.12 -10.40
N TYR A 75 -5.47 3.97 -9.76
CA TYR A 75 -4.17 3.35 -9.49
C TYR A 75 -4.19 1.84 -9.75
N LEU A 76 -3.01 1.27 -10.00
CA LEU A 76 -2.84 -0.18 -10.21
C LEU A 76 -3.20 -1.00 -8.96
N SER A 77 -2.98 -0.44 -7.77
CA SER A 77 -3.34 -1.06 -6.51
C SER A 77 -3.48 0.02 -5.44
N LEU A 78 -4.48 -0.15 -4.57
CA LEU A 78 -4.68 0.67 -3.39
C LEU A 78 -4.48 -0.15 -2.12
N ASN A 79 -4.10 0.55 -1.05
CA ASN A 79 -4.04 -0.03 0.27
C ASN A 79 -5.46 -0.25 0.83
N ARG A 80 -5.77 -1.41 1.40
CA ARG A 80 -7.10 -1.69 1.96
C ARG A 80 -7.16 -1.52 3.49
N SER A 81 -8.09 -0.70 3.95
CA SER A 81 -8.38 -0.54 5.38
C SER A 81 -8.80 -1.85 6.03
N ARG A 82 -8.38 -2.07 7.28
CA ARG A 82 -8.73 -3.30 8.02
C ARG A 82 -10.21 -3.36 8.42
N CYS A 83 -10.83 -2.21 8.68
CA CYS A 83 -12.20 -2.15 9.18
C CYS A 83 -13.26 -2.42 8.12
N CYS A 84 -13.03 -1.96 6.87
CA CYS A 84 -14.06 -2.00 5.83
C CYS A 84 -13.51 -2.30 4.43
N GLY A 85 -12.20 -2.57 4.29
CA GLY A 85 -11.59 -2.90 3.00
C GLY A 85 -11.58 -1.75 1.99
N LYS A 86 -11.85 -0.51 2.41
CA LYS A 86 -11.84 0.65 1.51
C LYS A 86 -10.41 0.97 1.07
N GLY A 87 -10.27 1.31 -0.21
CA GLY A 87 -8.99 1.60 -0.86
C GLY A 87 -8.50 3.03 -0.60
N ILE A 88 -7.19 3.22 -0.45
CA ILE A 88 -6.51 4.53 -0.39
C ILE A 88 -5.11 4.42 -1.00
N CYS A 89 -4.69 5.41 -1.78
CA CYS A 89 -3.32 5.41 -2.32
C CYS A 89 -2.30 5.72 -1.21
N THR A 90 -1.07 5.25 -1.38
CA THR A 90 -0.03 5.38 -0.34
C THR A 90 0.25 6.83 -0.01
N GLU A 91 0.26 7.72 -0.98
CA GLU A 91 0.58 9.14 -0.76
C GLU A 91 -0.52 9.86 0.02
N CYS A 92 -1.79 9.61 -0.27
CA CYS A 92 -2.89 10.16 0.53
C CYS A 92 -2.90 9.56 1.94
N PHE A 93 -2.62 8.25 2.08
CA PHE A 93 -2.50 7.61 3.38
C PHE A 93 -1.41 8.26 4.25
N LEU A 94 -0.23 8.50 3.70
CA LEU A 94 0.87 9.18 4.41
C LEU A 94 0.50 10.59 4.86
N GLN A 95 -0.33 11.30 4.10
CA GLN A 95 -0.79 12.65 4.44
C GLN A 95 -1.86 12.67 5.54
N LEU A 96 -2.60 11.57 5.73
CA LEU A 96 -3.55 11.44 6.85
C LEU A 96 -2.87 11.06 8.16
N MET A 97 -1.66 10.49 8.12
CA MET A 97 -0.94 10.12 9.34
C MET A 97 -0.57 11.37 10.15
N PRO A 98 -0.84 11.41 11.47
CA PRO A 98 -0.47 12.55 12.31
C PRO A 98 1.03 12.82 12.25
N SER A 99 1.43 14.09 12.29
CA SER A 99 2.84 14.48 12.41
C SER A 99 3.42 13.87 13.70
N GLY A 100 4.54 13.16 13.61
CA GLY A 100 5.12 12.39 14.73
C GLY A 100 4.65 10.93 14.83
N ALA A 101 3.53 10.55 14.22
CA ALA A 101 3.05 9.18 14.20
C ALA A 101 3.95 8.24 13.40
N SER A 102 4.63 8.71 12.35
CA SER A 102 5.47 7.87 11.48
C SER A 102 6.56 7.10 12.26
N LYS A 103 7.01 7.66 13.40
CA LYS A 103 8.02 7.04 14.28
C LYS A 103 7.42 5.98 15.20
N VAL A 104 6.23 6.20 15.75
CA VAL A 104 5.64 5.37 16.82
C VAL A 104 4.54 4.44 16.30
N ILE A 105 3.70 4.91 15.38
CA ILE A 105 2.58 4.15 14.85
C ILE A 105 3.12 3.07 13.92
N GLN A 106 2.81 1.82 14.26
CA GLN A 106 2.82 0.73 13.30
C GLN A 106 1.82 1.10 12.22
N TYR A 107 2.28 1.35 10.99
CA TYR A 107 1.39 1.49 9.85
C TYR A 107 0.41 0.33 9.92
N PRO A 108 -0.90 0.58 10.15
CA PRO A 108 -1.86 -0.50 10.26
C PRO A 108 -1.73 -1.27 8.95
N THR A 109 -1.21 -2.50 8.97
CA THR A 109 -0.88 -3.17 7.69
C THR A 109 -2.16 -3.22 6.88
N LEU A 110 -2.14 -2.50 5.77
CA LEU A 110 -3.26 -2.42 4.85
C LEU A 110 -3.04 -3.58 3.90
N ARG A 111 -3.96 -4.54 3.86
CA ARG A 111 -3.78 -5.69 2.97
C ARG A 111 -3.79 -5.19 1.54
N LEU A 112 -2.79 -5.58 0.75
CA LEU A 112 -2.89 -5.50 -0.69
C LEU A 112 -3.72 -6.69 -1.20
N PRO A 113 -4.53 -6.51 -2.26
CA PRO A 113 -5.06 -7.64 -3.00
C PRO A 113 -3.89 -8.42 -3.60
N ILE A 114 -3.87 -9.75 -3.37
CA ILE A 114 -2.91 -10.70 -3.97
C ILE A 114 -3.42 -11.07 -5.36
#